data_AF-A0A1W9JRK2-F1
#
_entry.id   AF-A0A1W9JRK2-F1
#
_cell.length_a   1.000
_cell.length_b   1.000
_cell.length_c   1.000
_cell.angle_alpha   90.00
_cell.angle_beta   90.00
_cell.angle_gamma   90.00
#
_symmetry.space_group_name_H-M   'P 1'
#
loop_
_entity.id
_entity.type
_entity.pdbx_description
1 polymer ?
#
loop_
_entity_poly.entity_id
_entity_poly.type
_entity_poly.pdbx_seq_one_letter_code
_entity_poly.pdbx_strand_id
1 'polypeptide(L)' 'MHAEKIILETDQQGNLLQIPKLPPNAQLEVIFLVLNQSLPAPKRRKPSSLIAGKGKIIGDIVAPVATEGEWDALN' A
#
# COMPACT_ATOMS: atom_id res chain seq x y z
N MET A 1 -16.29 -2.23 -6.02
CA MET A 1 -15.94 -3.05 -4.83
C MET A 1 -16.01 -2.14 -3.61
N HIS A 2 -16.67 -2.58 -2.54
CA HIS A 2 -16.75 -1.86 -1.26
C HIS A 2 -16.00 -2.68 -0.22
N ALA A 3 -15.05 -2.06 0.50
CA ALA A 3 -14.25 -2.71 1.52
C ALA A 3 -14.56 -2.07 2.88
N GLU A 4 -14.87 -2.89 3.88
CA GLU A 4 -15.08 -2.47 5.25
C GLU A 4 -13.90 -2.89 6.12
N LYS A 5 -13.40 -1.98 6.96
CA LYS A 5 -12.31 -2.27 7.89
C LYS A 5 -12.91 -2.68 9.24
N ILE A 6 -12.64 -3.92 9.66
CA ILE A 6 -12.99 -4.44 10.99
C ILE A 6 -11.68 -4.84 11.69
N ILE A 7 -11.58 -4.54 12.99
CA ILE A 7 -10.48 -5.02 13.82
C ILE A 7 -10.90 -6.33 14.47
N LEU A 8 -10.08 -7.36 14.29
CA LEU A 8 -10.30 -8.69 14.84
C LEU A 8 -9.18 -9.02 15.81
N GLU A 9 -9.53 -9.66 16.92
CA GLU A 9 -8.60 -10.10 17.95
C GLU A 9 -8.48 -11.63 17.92
N THR A 10 -7.27 -12.13 18.15
CA THR A 10 -6.97 -13.56 18.18
C THR A 10 -6.40 -13.98 19.53
N ASP A 11 -6.67 -15.23 19.91
CA ASP A 11 -6.02 -15.87 21.06
C ASP A 11 -4.55 -16.24 20.77
N GLN A 12 -3.90 -16.92 21.72
CA GLN A 12 -2.52 -17.36 21.60
C GLN A 12 -2.31 -18.45 20.53
N GLN A 13 -3.37 -19.16 20.15
CA GLN A 13 -3.33 -20.18 19.09
C GLN A 13 -3.69 -19.60 17.71
N GLY A 14 -4.04 -18.32 17.64
CA GLY A 14 -4.43 -17.62 16.41
C GLY A 14 -5.91 -17.76 16.04
N ASN A 15 -6.76 -18.28 16.93
CA ASN A 15 -8.19 -18.34 16.68
C ASN A 15 -8.83 -16.97 16.94
N LEU A 16 -9.83 -16.61 16.14
CA LEU A 16 -10.62 -15.42 16.39
C LEU A 16 -11.35 -15.53 17.73
N LEU A 17 -11.22 -14.50 18.58
CA LEU A 17 -11.99 -14.41 19.83
C LEU A 17 -13.49 -14.23 19.56
N GLN A 18 -13.83 -13.59 18.44
CA GLN A 18 -15.20 -13.36 18.00
C GLN A 18 -15.31 -13.43 16.47
N ILE A 19 -16.39 -14.03 15.98
CA ILE A 19 -16.69 -14.09 14.55
C ILE A 19 -17.52 -12.84 14.19
N PRO A 20 -17.04 -11.98 13.27
CA PRO A 20 -17.81 -10.81 12.86
C PRO A 20 -19.06 -11.22 12.08
N LYS A 21 -20.09 -10.39 12.16
CA LYS A 21 -21.31 -10.59 11.37
C LYS A 21 -21.02 -10.28 9.90
N LEU A 22 -21.22 -11.26 9.02
CA LEU A 22 -21.02 -11.13 7.58
C LEU A 22 -22.36 -10.93 6.85
N PRO A 23 -22.34 -10.34 5.63
CA PRO A 23 -23.53 -10.22 4.81
C PRO A 23 -24.14 -11.59 4.44
N PRO A 24 -25.47 -11.75 4.45
CA PRO A 24 -26.12 -13.01 4.09
C PRO A 24 -25.93 -13.31 2.59
N ASN A 25 -25.69 -14.58 2.26
CA ASN A 25 -25.59 -15.09 0.88
C ASN A 25 -24.58 -14.37 -0.02
N ALA A 26 -23.47 -13.88 0.55
CA ALA A 26 -22.44 -13.15 -0.19
C ALA A 26 -21.15 -13.98 -0.35
N GLN A 27 -20.45 -13.80 -1.48
CA GLN A 27 -19.07 -14.23 -1.67
C GLN A 27 -18.14 -13.09 -1.23
N LEU A 28 -17.15 -13.38 -0.41
CA LEU A 28 -16.24 -12.39 0.16
C LEU A 28 -14.80 -12.71 -0.22
N GLU A 29 -14.07 -11.68 -0.64
CA GLU A 29 -12.62 -11.68 -0.69
C GLU A 29 -12.11 -10.97 0.57
N VAL A 30 -11.19 -11.59 1.31
CA VAL A 30 -10.74 -11.10 2.62
C VAL A 30 -9.22 -10.98 2.64
N ILE A 31 -8.73 -9.84 3.13
CA ILE A 31 -7.31 -9.57 3.34
C ILE A 31 -7.08 -9.36 4.84
N PHE A 32 -6.20 -10.15 5.44
CA PHE A 32 -5.82 -10.00 6.85
C PHE A 32 -4.55 -9.15 6.98
N LEU A 33 -4.61 -8.14 7.85
CA LEU A 33 -3.45 -7.35 8.26
C LEU A 33 -3.18 -7.62 9.75
N VAL A 34 -2.04 -8.25 10.05
CA VAL A 34 -1.63 -8.46 11.44
C VAL A 34 -1.10 -7.16 12.02
N LEU A 35 -1.82 -6.60 12.99
CA LEU A 35 -1.43 -5.37 13.65
C LEU A 35 -0.28 -5.62 14.64
N ASN A 36 0.63 -4.66 14.74
CA ASN A 36 1.75 -4.68 15.71
C ASN A 36 2.69 -5.88 15.61
N GLN A 37 2.58 -6.69 14.54
CA GLN A 37 3.60 -7.70 14.25
C GLN A 37 4.84 -6.97 13.75
N SER A 38 5.94 -7.12 14.48
CA SER A 38 7.26 -6.67 14.03
C SER A 38 7.68 -7.53 12.83
N LEU A 39 7.16 -7.18 11.65
CA LEU A 39 7.66 -7.74 10.42
C LEU A 39 9.09 -7.24 10.21
N PRO A 40 10.03 -8.09 9.79
CA PRO A 40 11.34 -7.60 9.36
C PRO A 40 11.10 -6.52 8.31
N ALA A 41 11.76 -5.38 8.49
CA ALA A 41 11.58 -4.23 7.61
C ALA A 41 11.69 -4.71 6.16
N PRO A 42 10.72 -4.37 5.29
CA PRO A 42 10.71 -4.87 3.92
C PRO A 42 12.06 -4.56 3.29
N LYS A 43 12.67 -5.56 2.65
CA LYS A 43 13.98 -5.43 2.01
C LYS A 43 13.86 -4.44 0.84
N ARG A 44 13.95 -3.14 1.14
CA ARG A 44 13.89 -2.08 0.14
C ARG A 44 15.15 -2.16 -0.71
N ARG A 45 14.98 -2.07 -2.03
CA ARG A 45 16.10 -1.91 -2.94
C ARG A 45 16.85 -0.64 -2.54
N LYS A 46 18.17 -0.76 -2.39
CA LYS A 46 19.05 0.39 -2.19
C LYS A 46 19.71 0.73 -3.53
N PRO A 47 19.94 2.00 -3.84
CA PRO A 47 20.75 2.37 -4.99
C PRO A 47 22.14 1.74 -4.88
N SER A 48 22.78 1.46 -6.03
CA SER A 48 24.17 0.99 -6.06
C SER A 48 25.08 1.92 -5.26
N SER A 49 26.05 1.35 -4.55
CA SER A 49 27.06 2.11 -3.79
C SER A 49 27.83 3.10 -4.66
N LEU A 50 27.91 2.86 -5.98
CA LEU A 50 28.57 3.76 -6.93
C LEU A 50 27.86 5.11 -7.07
N ILE A 51 26.55 5.17 -6.86
CA ILE A 51 25.71 6.36 -7.14
C ILE A 51 24.90 6.85 -5.93
N ALA A 52 24.75 6.02 -4.89
CA ALA A 52 24.00 6.37 -3.69
C ALA A 52 24.52 7.69 -3.07
N GLY A 53 23.64 8.67 -2.89
CA GLY A 53 23.96 9.96 -2.28
C GLY A 53 24.76 10.92 -3.16
N LYS A 54 25.10 10.56 -4.41
CA LYS A 54 25.87 11.43 -5.31
C LYS A 54 25.00 12.31 -6.22
N GLY A 55 23.71 11.98 -6.36
CA GLY A 55 22.77 12.79 -7.12
C GLY A 55 22.20 13.95 -6.29
N LYS A 56 21.99 15.10 -6.93
CA LYS A 56 21.26 16.24 -6.36
C LYS A 56 20.13 16.61 -7.31
N ILE A 57 18.92 16.78 -6.77
CA ILE A 57 17.79 17.33 -7.52
C ILE A 57 18.02 18.85 -7.64
N ILE A 58 18.06 19.35 -8.87
CA ILE A 58 18.35 20.76 -9.20
C ILE A 58 17.11 21.56 -9.62
N GLY A 59 15.93 20.93 -9.68
CA GLY A 59 14.69 21.55 -10.11
C GLY A 59 13.47 20.75 -9.65
N ASP A 60 12.30 21.16 -10.09
CA ASP A 60 11.06 20.40 -9.84
C ASP A 60 11.06 19.11 -10.67
N ILE A 61 10.83 17.98 -10.00
CA ILE A 61 10.75 16.64 -10.60
C ILE A 61 9.35 16.02 -10.44
N VAL A 62 8.42 16.77 -9.86
CA VAL A 62 7.05 16.34 -9.57
C VAL A 62 6.11 16.94 -10.60
N ALA A 63 6.27 18.21 -10.94
CA ALA A 63 5.45 18.85 -11.96
C ALA A 63 5.67 18.19 -13.34
N PRO A 64 4.61 18.03 -14.16
CA PRO A 64 4.76 17.58 -15.53
C PRO A 64 5.58 18.61 -16.31
N VAL A 65 6.49 18.12 -17.14
CA VAL A 65 7.23 18.97 -18.07
C VAL A 65 6.31 19.53 -19.18
N ALA A 66 5.26 18.77 -19.50
CA ALA A 66 4.28 19.15 -20.51
C ALA A 66 3.19 20.06 -19.93
N THR A 67 2.90 21.13 -20.66
CA THR A 67 1.80 22.06 -20.42
C THR A 67 0.45 21.44 -20.78
N GLU A 68 -0.65 21.98 -20.25
CA GLU A 68 -2.00 21.45 -20.49
C GLU A 68 -2.33 21.34 -21.99
N GLY A 69 -2.02 22.37 -22.78
CA GLY A 69 -2.28 22.35 -24.23
C GLY A 69 -1.43 21.36 -25.03
N GLU A 70 -0.29 20.90 -24.51
CA GLU A 70 0.52 19.84 -25.15
C GLU A 70 -0.11 18.45 -24.97
N TRP A 71 -0.95 18.27 -23.95
CA TRP A 71 -1.70 17.03 -23.75
C TRP A 71 -2.90 16.90 -24.71
N ASP A 72 -3.42 18.02 -25.21
CA ASP A 72 -4.58 18.07 -26.11
C ASP A 72 -4.25 17.73 -27.58
N ALA A 73 -2.99 17.41 -27.90
CA ALA A 73 -2.54 17.13 -29.27
C ALA A 73 -3.13 15.84 -29.93
N LEU A 74 -4.02 15.13 -29.23
CA LEU A 74 -4.72 13.94 -29.72
C LEU A 74 -6.24 14.12 -29.88
N ASN A 75 -6.76 15.34 -29.72
CA ASN A 75 -8.17 15.68 -29.93
C ASN A 75 -8.43 16.31 -31.31
#